data_AF-A0A2G9G377-F1
#
_entry.id   AF-A0A2G9G377-F1
#
_cell.length_a   1.000
_cell.length_b   1.000
_cell.length_c   1.000
_cell.angle_alpha   90.00
_cell.angle_beta   90.00
_cell.angle_gamma   90.00
#
_symmetry.space_group_name_H-M   'P 1'
#
loop_
_entity.id
_entity.type
_entity.pdbx_description
1 polymer ?
#
loop_
_entity_poly.entity_id
_entity_poly.type
_entity_poly.pdbx_seq_one_letter_code
_entity_poly.pdbx_strand_id
1 'polypeptide(L)'
;MIENKHGIIVNMSSGWGRSAAAQVAPYCASKWAVEGMTRAVAKELPPGMAVVALSPGVINTEMLQSCFGTSASLYPTPESWAPRAATLILHLTAADNGASLTV
;
A
#
# COMPACT_ATOMS: atom_id res chain seq x y z
N MET A 1 17.70 -6.15 -9.46
CA MET A 1 17.20 -4.76 -9.26
C MET A 1 18.31 -3.84 -8.80
N ILE A 2 18.94 -4.09 -7.64
CA ILE A 2 20.00 -3.22 -7.08
C ILE A 2 21.21 -3.06 -8.01
N GLU A 3 21.80 -4.15 -8.52
CA GLU A 3 22.93 -4.09 -9.46
C GLU A 3 22.60 -3.33 -10.75
N ASN A 4 21.36 -3.48 -11.23
CA ASN A 4 20.85 -2.80 -12.42
C ASN A 4 20.39 -1.36 -12.13
N LYS A 5 20.40 -0.91 -10.86
CA LYS A 5 19.89 0.39 -10.38
C LYS A 5 18.51 0.76 -10.96
N HIS A 6 17.66 -0.25 -11.12
CA HIS A 6 16.35 -0.08 -11.73
C HIS A 6 15.34 -1.03 -11.11
N GLY A 7 14.17 -0.47 -10.80
CA GLY A 7 13.02 -1.20 -10.29
C GLY A 7 12.23 -0.43 -9.25
N ILE A 8 10.98 -0.85 -9.08
CA ILE A 8 10.02 -0.24 -8.16
C ILE A 8 9.53 -1.32 -7.20
N ILE A 9 9.57 -1.01 -5.91
CA ILE A 9 9.05 -1.86 -4.83
C ILE A 9 7.76 -1.23 -4.32
N VAL A 10 6.68 -2.01 -4.26
CA VAL A 10 5.38 -1.56 -3.74
C VAL A 10 5.06 -2.36 -2.48
N ASN A 11 5.09 -1.69 -1.34
CA ASN A 11 4.70 -2.28 -0.06
C ASN A 11 3.21 -2.03 0.19
N MET A 12 2.45 -3.09 0.44
CA MET A 12 1.00 -2.98 0.70
C MET A 12 0.72 -2.44 2.10
N SER A 13 0.36 -1.16 2.17
CA SER A 13 -0.02 -0.42 3.39
C SER A 13 -1.55 -0.48 3.60
N SER A 14 -2.12 0.55 4.23
CA SER A 14 -3.54 0.75 4.51
C SER A 14 -3.79 2.24 4.78
N GLY A 15 -5.05 2.70 4.71
CA GLY A 15 -5.45 3.99 5.29
C GLY A 15 -5.05 4.07 6.76
N TRP A 16 -5.15 2.94 7.48
CA TRP A 16 -4.73 2.79 8.87
C TRP A 16 -3.21 2.61 9.07
N GLY A 17 -2.40 2.76 8.02
CA GLY A 17 -0.96 3.02 8.16
C GLY A 17 -0.63 4.50 8.36
N ARG A 18 -1.62 5.38 8.20
CA ARG A 18 -1.51 6.85 8.28
C ARG A 18 -2.57 7.49 9.17
N SER A 19 -3.55 6.69 9.61
CA SER A 19 -4.56 7.02 10.62
C SER A 19 -4.75 5.83 11.56
N ALA A 20 -5.70 5.91 12.48
CA ALA A 20 -5.99 4.84 13.43
C ALA A 20 -7.49 4.64 13.61
N ALA A 21 -7.87 3.45 14.07
CA ALA A 21 -9.24 3.11 14.45
C ALA A 21 -9.24 2.29 15.75
N ALA A 22 -10.33 2.40 16.53
CA ALA A 22 -10.50 1.63 17.74
C ALA A 22 -10.55 0.12 17.46
N GLN A 23 -10.17 -0.71 18.44
CA GLN A 23 -10.24 -2.18 18.40
C GLN A 23 -9.35 -2.89 17.36
N VAL A 24 -8.52 -2.15 16.62
CA VAL A 24 -7.60 -2.70 15.60
C VAL A 24 -6.15 -2.23 15.81
N ALA A 25 -5.76 -1.93 17.05
CA ALA A 25 -4.46 -1.36 17.38
C ALA A 25 -3.25 -2.15 16.82
N PRO A 26 -3.20 -3.50 16.90
CA PRO A 26 -2.09 -4.26 16.30
C PRO A 26 -2.01 -4.11 14.78
N TYR A 27 -3.17 -4.07 14.11
CA TYR A 27 -3.22 -3.87 12.67
C TYR A 27 -2.75 -2.46 12.29
N CYS A 28 -3.23 -1.42 12.98
CA CYS A 28 -2.73 -0.05 12.79
C CYS A 28 -1.21 0.03 13.00
N ALA A 29 -0.69 -0.50 14.10
CA ALA A 29 0.74 -0.51 14.38
C ALA A 29 1.54 -1.19 13.26
N SER A 30 1.08 -2.34 12.77
CA SER A 30 1.74 -3.06 11.67
C SER A 30 1.78 -2.24 10.38
N LYS A 31 0.71 -1.50 10.06
CA LYS A 31 0.64 -0.71 8.83
C LYS A 31 1.40 0.61 8.93
N TRP A 32 1.47 1.22 10.11
CA TRP A 32 2.40 2.32 10.39
C TRP A 32 3.87 1.86 10.26
N ALA A 33 4.19 0.65 10.70
CA ALA A 33 5.52 0.08 10.53
C ALA A 33 5.89 -0.09 9.04
N VAL A 34 4.95 -0.51 8.20
CA VAL A 34 5.16 -0.60 6.74
C VAL A 34 5.47 0.78 6.12
N GLU A 35 4.73 1.82 6.51
CA GLU A 35 4.99 3.20 6.04
C GLU A 35 6.38 3.70 6.48
N GLY A 36 6.72 3.51 7.76
CA GLY A 36 8.03 3.89 8.30
C GLY A 36 9.18 3.15 7.62
N MET A 37 9.07 1.83 7.48
CA MET A 37 10.04 0.98 6.79
C MET A 37 10.23 1.41 5.33
N THR A 38 9.15 1.68 4.61
CA THR A 38 9.20 2.16 3.22
C THR A 38 10.01 3.44 3.13
N ARG A 39 9.76 4.41 4.00
CA ARG A 39 10.48 5.70 4.00
C ARG A 39 11.94 5.55 4.39
N ALA A 40 12.27 4.65 5.31
CA ALA A 40 13.65 4.36 5.68
C ALA A 40 14.41 3.75 4.49
N VAL A 41 13.87 2.69 3.89
CA VAL A 41 14.48 2.02 2.72
C VAL A 41 14.61 2.98 1.53
N ALA A 42 13.65 3.89 1.32
CA ALA A 42 13.73 4.90 0.28
C ALA A 42 14.99 5.78 0.39
N LYS A 43 15.51 6.01 1.60
CA LYS A 43 16.75 6.78 1.82
C LYS A 43 18.02 5.98 1.51
N GLU A 44 17.92 4.65 1.47
CA GLU A 44 19.04 3.73 1.24
C GLU A 44 19.13 3.27 -0.23
N LEU A 45 18.04 3.42 -1.00
CA LEU A 45 18.00 2.98 -2.38
C LEU A 45 18.93 3.80 -3.30
N PRO A 46 19.60 3.14 -4.27
CA PRO A 46 20.38 3.85 -5.28
C PRO A 46 19.45 4.68 -6.21
N PRO A 47 19.98 5.76 -6.83
CA PRO A 47 19.25 6.49 -7.86
C PRO A 47 18.76 5.59 -8.99
N GLY A 48 17.56 5.85 -9.51
CA GLY A 48 16.92 5.04 -10.56
C GLY A 48 15.94 3.98 -10.04
N MET A 49 15.80 3.87 -8.71
CA MET A 49 14.86 2.97 -8.04
C MET A 49 13.86 3.75 -7.18
N ALA A 50 12.75 3.10 -6.85
CA ALA A 50 11.78 3.61 -5.88
C ALA A 50 11.24 2.49 -4.99
N VAL A 51 10.90 2.85 -3.76
CA VAL A 51 10.01 2.07 -2.90
C VAL A 51 8.86 2.95 -2.45
N VAL A 52 7.63 2.45 -2.54
CA VAL A 52 6.42 3.18 -2.14
C VAL A 52 5.55 2.34 -1.22
N ALA A 53 4.82 3.00 -0.34
CA ALA A 53 3.77 2.38 0.44
C ALA A 53 2.44 2.65 -0.27
N LEU A 54 1.67 1.60 -0.56
CA LEU A 54 0.40 1.70 -1.28
C LEU A 54 -0.75 1.19 -0.42
N SER A 55 -1.66 2.09 -0.07
CA SER A 55 -2.93 1.74 0.56
C SER A 55 -3.96 1.35 -0.49
N PRO A 56 -4.55 0.14 -0.43
CA PRO A 56 -5.60 -0.25 -1.36
C PRO A 56 -6.95 0.44 -1.09
N GLY A 57 -7.12 1.05 0.09
CA GLY A 57 -8.43 1.48 0.57
C GLY A 57 -9.20 0.33 1.23
N VAL A 58 -10.52 0.44 1.28
CA VAL A 58 -11.39 -0.62 1.83
C VAL A 58 -11.93 -1.44 0.67
N ILE A 59 -11.52 -2.71 0.59
CA ILE A 59 -11.80 -3.60 -0.55
C ILE A 59 -12.48 -4.87 -0.04
N ASN A 60 -13.55 -5.29 -0.73
CA ASN A 60 -14.34 -6.47 -0.41
C ASN A 60 -13.58 -7.78 -0.66
N THR A 61 -12.58 -8.03 0.18
CA THR A 61 -11.81 -9.27 0.25
C THR A 61 -12.40 -10.18 1.33
N GLU A 62 -11.99 -11.44 1.35
CA GLU A 62 -12.33 -12.38 2.43
C GLU A 62 -11.95 -11.84 3.82
N MET A 63 -10.82 -11.12 3.92
CA MET A 63 -10.42 -10.45 5.17
C MET A 63 -11.45 -9.41 5.60
N LEU A 64 -11.91 -8.55 4.69
CA LEU A 64 -12.92 -7.55 5.03
C LEU A 64 -14.26 -8.22 5.40
N GLN A 65 -14.66 -9.25 4.67
CA GLN A 65 -15.88 -10.02 4.97
C GLN A 65 -15.83 -10.64 6.37
N SER A 66 -14.67 -11.15 6.80
CA SER A 66 -14.51 -11.70 8.15
C SER A 66 -14.69 -10.67 9.26
N CYS A 67 -14.41 -9.39 8.99
CA CYS A 67 -14.49 -8.30 9.96
C CYS A 67 -15.80 -7.50 9.89
N PHE A 68 -16.37 -7.33 8.69
CA PHE A 68 -17.50 -6.42 8.41
C PHE A 68 -18.79 -7.19 8.03
N GLY A 69 -18.72 -8.51 7.85
CA GLY A 69 -19.85 -9.34 7.45
C GLY A 69 -20.45 -8.87 6.12
N THR A 70 -21.78 -8.79 6.08
CA THR A 70 -22.52 -8.37 4.87
C THR A 70 -22.22 -6.94 4.45
N SER A 71 -21.81 -6.06 5.37
CA SER A 71 -21.41 -4.68 5.07
C SER A 71 -20.18 -4.59 4.19
N ALA A 72 -19.37 -5.65 4.07
CA ALA A 72 -18.24 -5.68 3.13
C ALA A 72 -18.69 -5.50 1.67
N SER A 73 -19.93 -5.88 1.33
CA SER A 73 -20.51 -5.71 0.00
C SER A 73 -20.72 -4.25 -0.43
N LEU A 74 -20.66 -3.30 0.51
CA LEU A 74 -20.72 -1.87 0.23
C LEU A 74 -19.43 -1.33 -0.43
N TYR A 75 -18.36 -2.13 -0.44
CA TYR A 75 -17.04 -1.73 -0.93
C TYR A 75 -16.70 -2.41 -2.26
N PRO A 76 -15.82 -1.80 -3.09
CA PRO A 76 -15.42 -2.37 -4.37
C PRO A 76 -14.83 -3.78 -4.24
N THR A 77 -15.11 -4.65 -5.20
CA THR A 77 -14.48 -5.97 -5.28
C THR A 77 -13.03 -5.86 -5.78
N PRO A 78 -12.17 -6.86 -5.52
CA PRO A 78 -10.81 -6.89 -6.06
C PRO A 78 -10.75 -6.72 -7.57
N GLU A 79 -11.69 -7.31 -8.31
CA GLU A 79 -11.76 -7.26 -9.78
C GLU A 79 -12.02 -5.83 -10.27
N SER A 80 -12.85 -5.07 -9.55
CA SER A 80 -13.15 -3.67 -9.87
C SER A 80 -12.05 -2.69 -9.41
N TRP A 81 -11.21 -3.11 -8.47
CA TRP A 81 -10.10 -2.32 -7.93
C TRP A 81 -8.81 -2.51 -8.72
N ALA A 82 -8.52 -3.75 -9.14
CA ALA A 82 -7.25 -4.14 -9.75
C ALA A 82 -6.86 -3.31 -10.99
N PRO A 83 -7.77 -2.96 -11.93
CA PRO A 83 -7.39 -2.13 -13.08
C PRO A 83 -6.87 -0.74 -12.68
N ARG A 84 -7.47 -0.13 -11.65
CA ARG A 84 -7.04 1.19 -11.13
C ARG A 84 -5.68 1.08 -10.45
N ALA A 85 -5.50 0.06 -9.61
CA ALA A 85 -4.23 -0.21 -8.94
C ALA A 85 -3.11 -0.51 -9.93
N ALA A 86 -3.36 -1.38 -10.91
CA ALA A 86 -2.40 -1.74 -11.95
C ALA A 86 -2.00 -0.52 -12.77
N THR A 87 -2.96 0.33 -13.15
CA THR A 87 -2.68 1.59 -13.86
C THR A 87 -1.76 2.46 -13.02
N LEU A 88 -2.09 2.71 -11.75
CA LEU A 88 -1.24 3.51 -10.88
C LEU A 88 0.17 2.92 -10.75
N ILE A 89 0.29 1.62 -10.46
CA ILE A 89 1.57 0.93 -10.25
C ILE A 89 2.45 0.99 -11.51
N LEU A 90 1.87 0.79 -12.70
CA LEU A 90 2.58 0.82 -13.98
C LEU A 90 3.09 2.22 -14.36
N HIS A 91 2.52 3.28 -13.79
CA HIS A 91 2.95 4.66 -14.03
C HIS A 91 3.93 5.19 -12.97
N LEU A 92 4.27 4.40 -11.94
CA LEU A 92 5.26 4.81 -10.96
C LEU A 92 6.65 4.92 -11.60
N THR A 93 7.45 5.82 -11.04
CA THR A 93 8.81 6.12 -11.48
C THR A 93 9.76 6.25 -10.29
N ALA A 94 11.05 6.41 -10.55
CA ALA A 94 12.03 6.72 -9.51
C ALA A 94 11.73 8.04 -8.76
N ALA A 95 10.95 8.96 -9.34
CA ALA A 95 10.56 10.21 -8.70
C ALA A 95 9.57 9.99 -7.53
N ASP A 96 8.89 8.85 -7.50
CA ASP A 96 7.91 8.51 -6.47
C ASP A 96 8.56 7.88 -5.22
N ASN A 97 9.88 7.75 -5.18
CA ASN A 97 10.59 7.07 -4.10
C ASN A 97 10.24 7.65 -2.71
N GLY A 98 9.78 6.78 -1.80
CA GLY A 98 9.35 7.13 -0.45
C GLY A 98 7.90 7.62 -0.33
N ALA A 99 7.12 7.63 -1.42
CA ALA A 99 5.74 8.09 -1.40
C ALA A 99 4.80 7.15 -0.61
N SER A 100 3.79 7.78 0.00
CA SER A 100 2.66 7.10 0.65
C SER A 100 1.40 7.31 -0.20
N LEU A 101 1.01 6.30 -0.97
CA LEU A 101 -0.01 6.36 -2.01
C LEU A 101 -1.32 5.70 -1.59
N THR A 102 -2.40 6.05 -2.28
CA THR A 102 -3.71 5.40 -2.17
C THR A 102 -4.24 5.15 -3.56
N VAL A 103 -4.87 4.00 -3.78
CA VAL A 103 -5.62 3.71 -5.02
C VAL A 103 -7.04 4.24 -4.92
#